data_AF-A0A6A5TLA9-F1
#
_entry.id   AF-A0A6A5TLA9-F1
#
_cell.length_a   1.000
_cell.length_b   1.000
_cell.length_c   1.000
_cell.angle_alpha   90.00
_cell.angle_beta   90.00
_cell.angle_gamma   90.00
#
_symmetry.space_group_name_H-M   'P 1'
#
loop_
_entity.id
_entity.type
_entity.pdbx_description
1 polymer ?
#
loop_
_entity_poly.entity_id
_entity_poly.type
_entity_poly.pdbx_seq_one_letter_code
_entity_poly.pdbx_strand_id
1 'polypeptide(L)'
;MAAREIPSDIANDDTKLKAYASQEFGSEFNESSSEIDSWTYYYVDMIPAHEKDRIVVFKAPDESFHKPKGSPWFGCIRVLDKDDITKIVWDVVQREEMYIGLVPAGCDFEAMVVVIKLITPK
;
A
#
# COMPACT_ATOMS: atom_id res chain seq x y z
N MET A 1 11.18 1.48 -6.22
CA MET A 1 10.78 0.05 -6.20
C MET A 1 9.39 -0.04 -6.79
N ALA A 2 9.08 -1.07 -7.58
CA ALA A 2 7.73 -1.29 -8.08
C ALA A 2 6.94 -2.17 -7.09
N ALA A 3 5.65 -1.90 -6.92
CA ALA A 3 4.77 -2.78 -6.18
C ALA A 3 4.55 -4.10 -6.92
N ARG A 4 4.21 -5.14 -6.16
CA ARG A 4 4.14 -6.52 -6.62
C ARG A 4 2.94 -7.22 -6.01
N GLU A 5 2.37 -8.15 -6.77
CA GLU A 5 1.23 -8.95 -6.36
C GLU A 5 1.63 -9.93 -5.25
N ILE A 6 0.72 -10.15 -4.30
CA ILE A 6 0.93 -11.13 -3.22
C ILE A 6 -0.32 -12.01 -3.00
N PRO A 7 -0.13 -13.27 -2.57
CA PRO A 7 -1.24 -14.13 -2.17
C PRO A 7 -2.10 -13.54 -1.05
N SER A 8 -3.42 -13.77 -1.14
CA SER A 8 -4.37 -13.27 -0.14
C SER A 8 -4.19 -13.92 1.23
N ASP A 9 -3.69 -15.16 1.31
CA ASP A 9 -3.42 -15.82 2.59
C ASP A 9 -2.21 -15.22 3.33
N ILE A 10 -1.31 -14.55 2.61
CA ILE A 10 -0.23 -13.76 3.18
C ILE A 10 -0.78 -12.39 3.59
N ALA A 11 -1.50 -11.69 2.71
CA ALA A 11 -2.01 -10.35 2.97
C ALA A 11 -2.97 -10.26 4.17
N ASN A 12 -3.72 -11.34 4.45
CA ASN A 12 -4.72 -11.37 5.53
C ASN A 12 -4.20 -11.94 6.87
N ASP A 13 -2.94 -12.36 6.95
CA ASP A 13 -2.31 -12.89 8.16
C ASP A 13 -1.13 -11.99 8.54
N ASP A 14 -1.23 -11.29 9.68
CA ASP A 14 -0.22 -10.30 10.09
C ASP A 14 1.15 -10.90 10.30
N THR A 15 1.23 -12.11 10.85
CA THR A 15 2.51 -12.78 11.08
C THR A 15 3.16 -13.15 9.75
N LYS A 16 2.42 -13.74 8.82
CA LYS A 16 2.93 -14.05 7.48
C LYS A 16 3.32 -12.78 6.71
N LEU A 17 2.49 -11.74 6.80
CA LEU A 17 2.72 -10.48 6.12
C LEU A 17 3.99 -9.79 6.61
N LYS A 18 4.23 -9.74 7.93
CA LYS A 18 5.48 -9.18 8.49
C LYS A 18 6.70 -10.01 8.11
N ALA A 19 6.58 -11.34 8.13
CA ALA A 19 7.68 -12.22 7.69
C ALA A 19 8.03 -11.96 6.21
N TYR A 20 7.01 -11.87 5.34
CA TYR A 20 7.19 -11.56 3.93
C TYR A 20 7.78 -10.16 3.72
N ALA A 21 7.23 -9.16 4.40
CA ALA A 21 7.73 -7.78 4.39
C ALA A 21 9.20 -7.70 4.81
N SER A 22 9.57 -8.40 5.88
CA SER A 22 10.94 -8.43 6.38
C SER A 22 11.92 -9.07 5.39
N GLN A 23 11.47 -10.08 4.65
CA GLN A 23 12.29 -10.75 3.64
C GLN A 23 12.49 -9.88 2.39
N GLU A 24 11.43 -9.19 1.95
CA GLU A 24 11.42 -8.46 0.68
C GLU A 24 11.97 -7.04 0.80
N PHE A 25 11.71 -6.35 1.91
CA PHE A 25 11.97 -4.91 2.05
C PHE A 25 12.98 -4.57 3.15
N GLY A 26 13.31 -5.51 4.03
CA GLY A 26 14.36 -5.35 5.03
C GLY A 26 13.94 -5.71 6.46
N SER A 27 14.92 -5.99 7.31
CA SER A 27 14.69 -6.53 8.65
C SER A 27 13.98 -5.58 9.61
N GLU A 28 13.88 -4.28 9.31
CA GLU A 28 13.13 -3.34 10.17
C GLU A 28 11.62 -3.60 10.19
N PHE A 29 11.08 -4.33 9.21
CA PHE A 29 9.67 -4.70 9.13
C PHE A 29 9.32 -6.03 9.83
N ASN A 30 10.23 -6.58 10.63
CA ASN A 30 9.98 -7.82 11.37
C ASN A 30 8.88 -7.67 12.44
N GLU A 31 8.44 -8.80 13.00
CA GLU A 31 7.33 -8.86 13.97
C GLU A 31 7.52 -7.99 15.22
N SER A 32 8.74 -7.95 15.75
CA SER A 32 9.08 -7.23 16.98
C SER A 32 9.23 -5.72 16.76
N SER A 33 9.59 -5.33 15.54
CA SER A 33 10.02 -3.98 15.16
C SER A 33 8.99 -3.21 14.34
N SER A 34 7.81 -3.76 14.05
CA SER A 34 6.82 -3.09 13.22
C SER A 34 5.39 -3.18 13.75
N GLU A 35 4.62 -2.14 13.45
CA GLU A 35 3.18 -2.02 13.71
C GLU A 35 2.41 -2.18 12.40
N ILE A 36 1.27 -2.86 12.47
CA ILE A 36 0.38 -3.05 11.34
C ILE A 36 -0.98 -2.44 11.68
N ASP A 37 -1.45 -1.60 10.78
CA ASP A 37 -2.79 -1.00 10.90
C ASP A 37 -3.88 -2.00 10.48
N SER A 38 -5.12 -1.70 10.85
CA SER A 38 -6.28 -2.42 10.32
C SER A 38 -6.51 -2.07 8.85
N TRP A 39 -7.19 -2.96 8.13
CA TRP A 39 -7.67 -2.67 6.78
C TRP A 39 -8.55 -1.42 6.78
N THR A 40 -8.11 -0.37 6.09
CA THR A 40 -8.76 0.93 6.04
C THR A 40 -9.19 1.25 4.62
N TYR A 41 -10.44 1.66 4.46
CA TYR A 41 -11.01 2.02 3.16
C TYR A 41 -10.72 3.46 2.81
N TYR A 42 -10.17 3.71 1.62
CA TYR A 42 -9.91 5.05 1.10
C TYR A 42 -10.67 5.26 -0.21
N TYR A 43 -11.48 6.33 -0.29
CA TYR A 43 -12.19 6.71 -1.50
C TYR A 43 -11.30 7.51 -2.46
N VAL A 44 -10.92 8.72 -2.09
CA VAL A 44 -9.86 9.49 -2.75
C VAL A 44 -9.19 10.24 -1.63
N ASP A 45 -7.99 9.83 -1.28
CA ASP A 45 -7.28 10.43 -0.15
C ASP A 45 -5.79 10.54 -0.45
N MET A 46 -5.20 11.62 0.05
CA MET A 46 -3.76 11.80 0.08
C MET A 46 -3.29 11.39 1.47
N ILE A 47 -2.60 10.25 1.56
CA ILE A 47 -2.00 9.81 2.81
C ILE A 47 -0.69 10.60 3.00
N PRO A 48 -0.57 11.37 4.10
CA PRO A 48 0.64 12.15 4.36
C PRO A 48 1.89 11.28 4.52
N ALA A 49 3.03 11.88 4.19
CA ALA A 49 4.35 11.35 4.38
C ALA A 49 4.61 10.94 5.82
N HIS A 50 5.51 9.98 5.98
CA HIS A 50 5.96 9.49 7.27
C HIS A 50 7.46 9.63 7.40
N GLU A 51 7.97 9.77 8.64
CA GLU A 51 9.40 9.95 8.91
C GLU A 51 10.23 8.70 8.59
N LYS A 52 9.57 7.55 8.50
CA LYS A 52 10.16 6.23 8.20
C LYS A 52 9.55 5.64 6.95
N ASP A 53 10.31 4.77 6.29
CA ASP A 53 9.80 3.92 5.22
C ASP A 53 8.61 3.10 5.74
N ARG A 54 7.55 3.03 4.94
CA ARG A 54 6.35 2.24 5.24
C ARG A 54 6.11 1.25 4.13
N ILE A 55 5.52 0.12 4.47
CA ILE A 55 4.99 -0.78 3.45
C ILE A 55 3.50 -0.54 3.35
N VAL A 56 3.04 -0.36 2.11
CA VAL A 56 1.63 -0.29 1.78
C VAL A 56 1.21 -1.63 1.19
N VAL A 57 0.19 -2.24 1.79
CA VAL A 57 -0.54 -3.38 1.23
C VAL A 57 -1.89 -2.87 0.80
N PHE A 58 -2.33 -3.14 -0.42
CA PHE A 58 -3.63 -2.67 -0.86
C PHE A 58 -4.31 -3.64 -1.80
N LYS A 59 -5.63 -3.49 -1.88
CA LYS A 59 -6.50 -4.22 -2.82
C LYS A 59 -7.60 -3.30 -3.32
N ALA A 60 -8.22 -3.72 -4.43
CA ALA A 60 -9.53 -3.19 -4.78
C ALA A 60 -10.52 -3.40 -3.63
N PRO A 61 -11.49 -2.48 -3.45
CA PRO A 61 -12.62 -2.72 -2.57
C PRO A 61 -13.40 -3.96 -3.02
N ASP A 62 -14.14 -4.55 -2.09
CA ASP A 62 -14.90 -5.78 -2.37
C ASP A 62 -15.91 -5.61 -3.52
N GLU A 63 -16.45 -6.73 -4.00
CA GLU A 63 -17.41 -6.77 -5.11
C GLU A 63 -18.71 -5.98 -4.84
N SER A 64 -19.00 -5.63 -3.58
CA SER A 64 -20.16 -4.80 -3.24
C SER A 64 -19.96 -3.35 -3.68
N PHE A 65 -18.73 -2.95 -3.96
CA PHE A 65 -18.43 -1.65 -4.54
C PHE A 65 -18.68 -1.67 -6.05
N HIS A 66 -19.84 -1.17 -6.47
CA HIS A 66 -20.18 -1.00 -7.88
C HIS A 66 -19.24 0.00 -8.56
N LYS A 67 -18.17 -0.51 -9.18
CA LYS A 67 -17.29 0.27 -10.05
C LYS A 67 -18.12 0.84 -11.21
N PRO A 68 -18.23 2.17 -11.35
CA PRO A 68 -18.79 2.78 -12.55
C PRO A 68 -17.99 2.29 -13.75
N LYS A 69 -18.66 1.61 -14.69
CA LYS A 69 -18.03 1.15 -15.94
C LYS A 69 -17.32 2.32 -16.61
N GLY A 70 -16.03 2.18 -16.89
CA GLY A 70 -15.24 3.16 -17.63
C GLY A 70 -14.50 4.21 -16.80
N SER A 71 -14.53 4.15 -15.46
CA SER A 71 -13.67 5.03 -14.67
C SER A 71 -12.27 4.41 -14.49
N PRO A 72 -11.21 5.05 -15.01
CA PRO A 72 -9.89 4.47 -15.07
C PRO A 72 -9.10 4.58 -13.74
N TRP A 73 -9.67 5.24 -12.73
CA TRP A 73 -8.97 5.67 -11.51
C TRP A 73 -9.29 4.83 -10.26
N PHE A 74 -10.14 3.81 -10.36
CA PHE A 74 -10.46 2.92 -9.24
C PHE A 74 -9.37 1.87 -9.02
N GLY A 75 -9.04 1.60 -7.75
CA GLY A 75 -8.04 0.58 -7.39
C GLY A 75 -6.61 1.06 -7.66
N CYS A 76 -6.32 2.32 -7.34
CA CYS A 76 -5.04 2.96 -7.65
C CYS A 76 -4.30 3.43 -6.39
N ILE A 77 -2.98 3.21 -6.38
CA ILE A 77 -2.04 3.85 -5.45
C ILE A 77 -0.97 4.57 -6.27
N ARG A 78 -0.63 5.81 -5.90
CA ARG A 78 0.49 6.56 -6.49
C ARG A 78 1.37 7.14 -5.40
N VAL A 79 2.62 6.73 -5.33
CA VAL A 79 3.61 7.30 -4.42
C VAL A 79 4.32 8.47 -5.10
N LEU A 80 4.30 9.63 -4.44
CA LEU A 80 4.86 10.86 -4.95
C LEU A 80 6.30 11.04 -4.44
N ASP A 81 7.15 11.68 -5.24
CA ASP A 81 8.51 12.00 -4.83
C ASP A 81 8.47 13.11 -3.76
N LYS A 82 9.27 12.94 -2.70
CA LYS A 82 9.30 13.85 -1.55
C LYS A 82 9.73 15.27 -1.93
N ASP A 83 10.59 15.41 -2.95
CA ASP A 83 11.17 16.68 -3.35
C ASP A 83 10.38 17.32 -4.51
N ASP A 84 9.59 16.52 -5.23
CA ASP A 84 8.76 16.94 -6.37
C ASP A 84 7.48 16.13 -6.46
N ILE A 85 6.38 16.67 -5.92
CA ILE A 85 5.06 16.00 -5.91
C ILE A 85 4.48 15.73 -7.31
N THR A 86 5.06 16.29 -8.37
CA THR A 86 4.64 16.01 -9.76
C THR A 86 5.27 14.73 -10.29
N LYS A 87 6.32 14.23 -9.63
CA LYS A 87 7.04 13.03 -10.00
C LYS A 87 6.52 11.84 -9.20
N ILE A 88 6.19 10.76 -9.91
CA ILE A 88 5.72 9.51 -9.33
C ILE A 88 6.94 8.60 -9.09
N VAL A 89 7.12 8.14 -7.85
CA VAL A 89 8.14 7.16 -7.46
C VAL A 89 7.73 5.76 -7.96
N TRP A 90 6.47 5.41 -7.74
CA TRP A 90 5.80 4.25 -8.33
C TRP A 90 4.30 4.39 -8.20
N ASP A 91 3.58 3.70 -9.07
CA ASP A 91 2.13 3.58 -9.02
C ASP A 91 1.68 2.17 -9.40
N VAL A 92 0.46 1.84 -8.98
CA VAL A 92 -0.27 0.66 -9.44
C VAL A 92 -1.69 1.08 -9.74
N VAL A 93 -2.15 0.76 -10.94
CA VAL A 93 -3.46 1.16 -11.45
C VAL A 93 -4.28 -0.09 -11.79
N GLN A 94 -5.57 -0.07 -11.43
CA GLN A 94 -6.61 -1.01 -11.89
C GLN A 94 -6.32 -2.49 -11.63
N ARG A 95 -6.23 -2.88 -10.35
CA ARG A 95 -5.95 -4.29 -10.03
C ARG A 95 -6.94 -4.88 -9.02
N GLU A 96 -7.50 -6.04 -9.37
CA GLU A 96 -8.48 -6.79 -8.58
C GLU A 96 -7.82 -7.69 -7.52
N GLU A 97 -6.48 -7.75 -7.50
CA GLU A 97 -5.69 -8.58 -6.59
C GLU A 97 -5.07 -7.77 -5.43
N MET A 98 -4.31 -8.45 -4.57
CA MET A 98 -3.58 -7.84 -3.45
C MET A 98 -2.17 -7.45 -3.88
N TYR A 99 -1.74 -6.27 -3.50
CA TYR A 99 -0.43 -5.72 -3.86
C TYR A 99 0.30 -5.21 -2.63
N ILE A 100 1.63 -5.26 -2.69
CA ILE A 100 2.53 -4.74 -1.67
C ILE A 100 3.61 -3.88 -2.29
N GLY A 101 3.99 -2.78 -1.61
CA GLY A 101 5.06 -1.91 -2.06
C GLY A 101 5.65 -1.08 -0.92
N LEU A 102 6.87 -0.61 -1.12
CA LEU A 102 7.57 0.27 -0.19
C LEU A 102 7.29 1.74 -0.52
N VAL A 103 6.77 2.48 0.44
CA VAL A 103 6.63 3.93 0.44
C VAL A 103 7.83 4.52 1.20
N PRO A 104 8.78 5.18 0.51
CA PRO A 104 9.95 5.75 1.17
C PRO A 104 9.58 6.87 2.15
N ALA A 105 10.43 7.08 3.15
CA ALA A 105 10.32 8.18 4.09
C ALA A 105 10.21 9.53 3.38
N GLY A 106 9.33 10.40 3.89
CA GLY A 106 9.06 11.71 3.31
C GLY A 106 8.18 11.71 2.06
N CYS A 107 7.75 10.53 1.55
CA CYS A 107 6.88 10.47 0.38
C CYS A 107 5.40 10.40 0.80
N ASP A 108 4.60 11.33 0.27
CA ASP A 108 3.13 11.22 0.26
C ASP A 108 2.72 10.11 -0.71
N PHE A 109 1.53 9.53 -0.50
CA PHE A 109 0.93 8.70 -1.54
C PHE A 109 -0.57 8.88 -1.60
N GLU A 110 -1.09 8.81 -2.82
CA GLU A 110 -2.50 8.91 -3.10
C GLU A 110 -3.13 7.52 -3.18
N ALA A 111 -4.31 7.39 -2.59
CA ALA A 111 -5.13 6.20 -2.62
C ALA A 111 -6.49 6.51 -3.24
N MET A 112 -6.79 5.87 -4.36
CA MET A 112 -8.05 6.03 -5.07
C MET A 112 -8.82 4.71 -5.07
N VAL A 113 -9.80 4.65 -4.17
CA VAL A 113 -10.81 3.61 -4.06
C VAL A 113 -10.15 2.25 -3.91
N VAL A 114 -9.53 2.08 -2.75
CA VAL A 114 -8.72 0.93 -2.34
C VAL A 114 -8.95 0.66 -0.86
N VAL A 115 -8.65 -0.57 -0.45
CA VAL A 115 -8.53 -0.92 0.96
C VAL A 115 -7.06 -1.16 1.24
N ILE A 116 -6.52 -0.48 2.26
CA ILE A 116 -5.09 -0.43 2.55
C ILE A 116 -4.81 -1.00 3.94
N LYS A 117 -3.68 -1.68 4.06
CA LYS A 117 -2.98 -1.97 5.31
C LYS A 117 -1.60 -1.34 5.27
N LEU A 118 -1.22 -0.65 6.33
CA LEU A 118 0.14 -0.08 6.46
C LEU A 118 0.96 -0.90 7.43
N ILE A 119 2.23 -1.11 7.10
CA ILE A 119 3.25 -1.66 7.99
C ILE A 119 4.28 -0.56 8.24
N THR A 120 4.43 -0.17 9.49
CA THR A 120 5.30 0.93 9.91
C THR A 120 6.33 0.43 10.91
N PRO A 121 7.65 0.65 10.70
CA PRO A 121 8.67 0.34 11.69
C PRO A 121 8.52 1.21 12.95
N LYS A 122 8.68 0.60 14.12
CA LYS A 122 8.65 1.24 15.45
C LYS A 122 9.82 2.18 15.66
#